data_AF-A0A673HXQ7-F1
#
_entry.id   AF-A0A673HXQ7-F1
#
_cell.length_a   1.000
_cell.length_b   1.000
_cell.length_c   1.000
_cell.angle_alpha   90.00
_cell.angle_beta   90.00
_cell.angle_gamma   90.00
#
_symmetry.space_group_name_H-M   'P 1'
#
loop_
_entity.id
_entity.type
_entity.pdbx_description
1 polymer ?
#
loop_
_entity_poly.entity_id
_entity_poly.type
_entity_poly.pdbx_seq_one_letter_code
_entity_poly.pdbx_strand_id
1 'polypeptide(L)'
;ILIWQGRHRDQEGGSPKLTPERDLRAVTVLIYSERIKVEDTATWLSMHCTVLNTSLMRDEDGIKTGASKFQVRLKKDAEGNYHHLPSLIQLGPIRGYVFYNGQPKECRKFGSLDHIAANCELEICRHCKSKEHGSKDCQLPKKCNLCGAESHRFRDCPHSQRVAEVSISTLSKEELPPLSRIVD
;
A
#
# COMPACT_ATOMS: atom_id res chain seq x y z
N ILE A 1 -8.63 -4.73 -76.58
CA ILE A 1 -9.99 -4.66 -76.00
C ILE A 1 -10.09 -5.89 -75.09
N LEU A 2 -10.00 -5.84 -73.75
CA LEU A 2 -10.62 -4.96 -72.75
C LEU A 2 -9.67 -4.66 -71.58
N ILE A 3 -9.91 -3.53 -70.93
CA ILE A 3 -9.32 -3.06 -69.67
C ILE A 3 -10.19 -3.62 -68.52
N TRP A 4 -9.61 -4.12 -67.43
CA TRP A 4 -10.31 -4.20 -66.14
C TRP A 4 -9.35 -3.95 -64.97
N GLN A 5 -9.73 -2.97 -64.16
CA GLN A 5 -9.04 -2.49 -62.96
C GLN A 5 -9.35 -3.42 -61.77
N GLY A 6 -8.32 -3.86 -61.05
CA GLY A 6 -8.46 -4.58 -59.78
C GLY A 6 -7.76 -3.81 -58.66
N ARG A 7 -8.54 -2.97 -57.97
CA ARG A 7 -8.15 -2.18 -56.80
C ARG A 7 -7.79 -3.12 -55.64
N HIS A 8 -6.50 -3.32 -55.36
CA HIS A 8 -6.05 -3.99 -54.15
C HIS A 8 -6.22 -3.04 -52.96
N ARG A 9 -7.00 -3.50 -51.99
CA ARG A 9 -7.37 -2.78 -50.77
C ARG A 9 -6.18 -2.82 -49.80
N ASP A 10 -5.69 -1.64 -49.42
CA ASP A 10 -4.66 -1.47 -48.40
C ASP A 10 -5.11 -2.15 -47.09
N GLN A 11 -4.26 -3.04 -46.57
CA GLN A 11 -4.38 -3.56 -45.21
C GLN A 11 -3.91 -2.45 -44.27
N GLU A 12 -4.85 -1.67 -43.74
CA GLU A 12 -4.59 -0.80 -42.60
C GLU A 12 -4.22 -1.65 -41.38
N GLY A 13 -3.02 -1.40 -40.85
CA GLY A 13 -2.48 -2.02 -39.66
C GLY A 13 -3.39 -1.82 -38.45
N GLY A 14 -3.86 -2.93 -37.89
CA GLY A 14 -4.49 -2.95 -36.58
C GLY A 14 -3.47 -2.59 -35.51
N SER A 15 -3.51 -1.34 -35.05
CA SER A 15 -2.88 -0.94 -33.79
C SER A 15 -3.58 -1.68 -32.63
N PRO A 16 -2.86 -2.22 -31.63
CA PRO A 16 -3.52 -2.84 -30.48
C PRO A 16 -4.31 -1.77 -29.73
N LYS A 17 -5.63 -1.87 -29.76
CA LYS A 17 -6.51 -1.04 -28.92
C LYS A 17 -6.26 -1.40 -27.46
N LEU A 18 -5.46 -0.59 -26.76
CA LEU A 18 -5.42 -0.56 -25.30
C LEU A 18 -6.86 -0.39 -24.79
N THR A 19 -7.43 -1.44 -24.19
CA THR A 19 -8.70 -1.32 -23.47
C THR A 19 -8.39 -0.71 -22.10
N PRO A 20 -8.81 0.53 -21.78
CA PRO A 20 -8.38 1.24 -20.57
C PRO A 20 -8.96 0.68 -19.25
N GLU A 21 -9.97 -0.19 -19.36
CA GLU A 21 -10.85 -0.57 -18.25
C GLU A 21 -10.38 -1.83 -17.50
N ARG A 22 -9.64 -2.72 -18.16
CA ARG A 22 -9.18 -3.99 -17.57
C ARG A 22 -7.99 -3.86 -16.62
N ASP A 23 -7.34 -2.70 -16.56
CA ASP A 23 -6.18 -2.45 -15.71
C ASP A 23 -6.56 -1.75 -14.40
N LEU A 24 -7.83 -1.33 -14.30
CA LEU A 24 -8.41 -0.72 -13.11
C LEU A 24 -8.75 -1.79 -12.07
N ARG A 25 -8.38 -1.54 -10.83
CA ARG A 25 -8.70 -2.40 -9.68
C ARG A 25 -9.30 -1.57 -8.56
N ALA A 26 -10.38 -2.09 -7.98
CA ALA A 26 -10.87 -1.67 -6.69
C ALA A 26 -10.09 -2.43 -5.62
N VAL A 27 -9.13 -1.74 -4.99
CA VAL A 27 -8.27 -2.26 -3.94
C VAL A 27 -8.85 -1.89 -2.60
N THR A 28 -8.94 -2.86 -1.70
CA THR A 28 -9.27 -2.62 -0.30
C THR A 28 -8.01 -2.75 0.52
N VAL A 29 -7.76 -1.75 1.38
CA VAL A 29 -6.66 -1.75 2.35
C VAL A 29 -7.25 -1.71 3.75
N LEU A 30 -6.83 -2.67 4.59
CA LEU A 30 -7.22 -2.76 6.00
C LEU A 30 -6.04 -2.38 6.89
N ILE A 31 -6.20 -1.31 7.65
CA ILE A 31 -5.25 -0.88 8.68
C ILE A 31 -6.05 -0.52 9.94
N TYR A 32 -5.96 -1.39 10.96
CA TYR A 32 -6.66 -1.22 12.24
C TYR A 32 -5.91 -0.26 13.18
N SER A 33 -5.54 0.92 12.69
CA SER A 33 -4.88 1.95 13.48
C SER A 33 -5.19 3.34 12.93
N GLU A 34 -5.76 4.18 13.77
CA GLU A 34 -6.11 5.57 13.43
C GLU A 34 -4.90 6.51 13.25
N ARG A 35 -3.71 6.03 13.65
CA ARG A 35 -2.45 6.74 13.47
C ARG A 35 -2.05 6.85 12.01
N ILE A 36 -2.48 5.90 11.17
CA ILE A 36 -2.21 5.91 9.74
C ILE A 36 -3.40 6.56 9.05
N LYS A 37 -3.13 7.61 8.27
CA LYS A 37 -4.19 8.26 7.50
C LYS A 37 -4.33 7.61 6.12
N VAL A 38 -5.46 7.86 5.45
CA VAL A 38 -5.72 7.27 4.13
C VAL A 38 -4.75 7.81 3.09
N GLU A 39 -4.27 9.04 3.28
CA GLU A 39 -3.25 9.72 2.48
C GLU A 39 -1.89 9.04 2.59
N ASP A 40 -1.53 8.52 3.77
CA ASP A 40 -0.32 7.72 3.95
C ASP A 40 -0.43 6.42 3.15
N THR A 41 -1.61 5.79 3.20
CA THR A 41 -1.89 4.56 2.45
C THR A 41 -1.85 4.81 0.93
N ALA A 42 -2.39 5.94 0.47
CA ALA A 42 -2.32 6.35 -0.93
C ALA A 42 -0.87 6.60 -1.39
N THR A 43 -0.08 7.27 -0.54
CA THR A 43 1.35 7.52 -0.78
C THR A 43 2.10 6.20 -0.91
N TRP A 44 1.84 5.25 0.00
CA TRP A 44 2.42 3.91 -0.09
C TRP A 44 2.03 3.18 -1.38
N LEU A 45 0.75 3.20 -1.74
CA LEU A 45 0.24 2.56 -2.96
C LEU A 45 0.88 3.16 -4.22
N SER A 46 1.20 4.45 -4.22
CA SER A 46 1.81 5.14 -5.35
C SER A 46 3.19 4.59 -5.74
N MET A 47 3.91 3.95 -4.82
CA MET A 47 5.16 3.25 -5.12
C MET A 47 4.93 2.05 -6.06
N HIS A 48 3.75 1.42 -5.97
CA HIS A 48 3.44 0.16 -6.64
C HIS A 48 2.50 0.33 -7.83
N CYS A 49 1.65 1.36 -7.83
CA CYS A 49 0.60 1.56 -8.85
C CYS A 49 0.26 3.05 -9.03
N THR A 50 -0.65 3.35 -9.95
CA THR A 50 -1.23 4.70 -10.06
C THR A 50 -2.54 4.73 -9.26
N VAL A 51 -2.60 5.57 -8.23
CA VAL A 51 -3.82 5.80 -7.44
C VAL A 51 -4.70 6.84 -8.12
N LEU A 52 -5.99 6.54 -8.31
CA LEU A 52 -6.93 7.41 -9.02
C LEU A 52 -7.95 8.04 -8.08
N ASN A 53 -8.50 7.24 -7.17
CA ASN A 53 -9.50 7.69 -6.21
C ASN A 53 -9.35 6.93 -4.89
N THR A 54 -9.78 7.56 -3.79
CA THR A 54 -9.74 7.00 -2.44
C THR A 54 -11.08 7.25 -1.75
N SER A 55 -11.55 6.27 -0.99
CA SER A 55 -12.74 6.42 -0.16
C SER A 55 -12.54 5.65 1.15
N LEU A 56 -12.91 6.27 2.26
CA LEU A 56 -12.96 5.60 3.56
C LEU A 56 -14.20 4.72 3.61
N MET A 57 -14.05 3.49 4.09
CA MET A 57 -15.21 2.68 4.41
C MET A 57 -15.67 2.99 5.83
N ARG A 58 -16.99 3.10 5.98
CA ARG A 58 -17.68 3.19 7.25
C ARG A 58 -18.69 2.07 7.32
N ASP A 59 -18.97 1.60 8.53
CA ASP A 59 -20.09 0.70 8.76
C ASP A 59 -21.43 1.47 8.72
N GLU A 60 -22.51 0.75 8.97
CA GLU A 60 -23.88 1.28 8.95
C GLU A 60 -24.08 2.43 9.97
N ASP A 61 -23.34 2.41 11.07
CA ASP A 61 -23.37 3.44 12.11
C ASP A 61 -22.42 4.62 11.81
N GLY A 62 -21.73 4.60 10.67
CA GLY A 62 -20.79 5.63 10.26
C GLY A 62 -19.42 5.54 10.93
N ILE A 63 -19.14 4.47 11.68
CA ILE A 63 -17.88 4.23 12.36
C ILE A 63 -16.84 3.75 11.34
N LYS A 64 -15.59 4.21 11.49
CA LYS A 64 -14.50 3.80 10.60
C LYS A 64 -14.10 2.35 10.91
N THR A 65 -14.16 1.49 9.92
CA THR A 65 -13.87 0.05 10.07
C THR A 65 -12.38 -0.29 9.95
N GLY A 66 -11.50 0.73 9.84
CA GLY A 66 -10.10 0.56 9.46
C GLY A 66 -9.90 0.17 7.99
N ALA A 67 -10.99 0.07 7.21
CA ALA A 67 -10.95 -0.24 5.79
C ALA A 67 -11.00 1.02 4.93
N SER A 68 -10.22 1.02 3.86
CA SER A 68 -10.20 2.07 2.84
C SER A 68 -10.21 1.42 1.46
N LYS A 69 -10.95 2.03 0.52
CA LYS A 69 -11.05 1.58 -0.87
C LYS A 69 -10.33 2.55 -1.78
N PHE A 70 -9.53 2.00 -2.68
CA PHE A 70 -8.78 2.74 -3.68
C PHE A 70 -9.15 2.24 -5.07
N GLN A 71 -9.40 3.16 -5.99
CA GLN A 71 -9.32 2.83 -7.41
C GLN A 71 -7.88 3.04 -7.86
N VAL A 72 -7.27 1.99 -8.38
CA VAL A 72 -5.88 2.04 -8.86
C VAL A 72 -5.78 1.49 -10.27
N ARG A 73 -4.74 1.90 -10.98
CA ARG A 73 -4.29 1.26 -12.22
C ARG A 73 -3.01 0.50 -11.94
N LEU A 74 -3.03 -0.81 -12.17
CA LEU A 74 -1.85 -1.65 -12.02
C LEU A 74 -0.84 -1.37 -13.14
N LYS A 75 0.45 -1.48 -12.82
CA LYS A 75 1.53 -1.43 -13.81
C LYS A 75 1.62 -2.78 -14.53
N LYS A 76 2.12 -2.78 -15.77
CA LYS A 76 2.42 -3.99 -16.53
C LYS A 76 3.90 -4.08 -16.86
N ASP A 77 4.42 -5.29 -16.96
CA ASP A 77 5.76 -5.56 -17.51
C ASP A 77 5.76 -5.49 -19.04
N ALA A 78 6.92 -5.73 -19.66
CA ALA A 78 7.08 -5.69 -21.12
C ALA A 78 6.28 -6.80 -21.82
N GLU A 79 6.04 -7.91 -21.12
CA GLU A 79 5.29 -9.08 -21.56
C GLU A 79 3.77 -8.91 -21.38
N GLY A 80 3.34 -7.83 -20.72
CA GLY A 80 1.93 -7.49 -20.49
C GLY A 80 1.32 -8.08 -19.23
N ASN A 81 2.10 -8.76 -18.37
CA ASN A 81 1.64 -9.24 -17.07
C ASN A 81 1.55 -8.09 -16.07
N TYR A 82 0.64 -8.21 -15.11
CA TYR A 82 0.48 -7.20 -14.07
C TYR A 82 1.57 -7.30 -13.01
N HIS A 83 2.16 -6.17 -12.64
CA HIS A 83 2.87 -6.04 -11.38
C HIS A 83 1.86 -5.96 -10.24
N HIS A 84 1.64 -7.10 -9.59
CA HIS A 84 0.67 -7.22 -8.50
C HIS A 84 1.11 -6.46 -7.25
N LEU A 85 0.13 -5.93 -6.51
CA LEU A 85 0.41 -5.22 -5.26
C LEU A 85 0.82 -6.22 -4.17
N PRO A 86 1.77 -5.85 -3.28
CA PRO A 86 2.04 -6.63 -2.08
C PRO A 86 0.77 -6.83 -1.26
N SER A 87 0.52 -8.06 -0.81
CA SER A 87 -0.64 -8.37 0.05
C SER A 87 -0.57 -7.77 1.46
N LEU A 88 0.60 -7.27 1.85
CA LEU A 88 0.89 -6.74 3.18
C LEU A 88 1.51 -5.35 3.05
N ILE A 89 0.91 -4.38 3.73
CA ILE A 89 1.47 -3.04 3.93
C ILE A 89 2.08 -2.97 5.33
N GLN A 90 3.24 -2.33 5.45
CA GLN A 90 3.85 -2.04 6.74
C GLN A 90 4.34 -0.59 6.75
N LEU A 91 3.80 0.22 7.67
CA LEU A 91 4.12 1.62 7.88
C LEU A 91 4.62 1.80 9.32
N GLY A 92 5.94 2.01 9.47
CA GLY A 92 6.60 1.90 10.77
C GLY A 92 6.32 0.55 11.47
N PRO A 93 5.77 0.55 12.70
CA PRO A 93 5.38 -0.66 13.42
C PRO A 93 3.99 -1.19 13.02
N ILE A 94 3.20 -0.41 12.29
CA ILE A 94 1.80 -0.72 11.97
C ILE A 94 1.75 -1.56 10.70
N ARG A 95 0.96 -2.62 10.73
CA ARG A 95 0.74 -3.53 9.61
C ARG A 95 -0.70 -3.46 9.12
N GLY A 96 -0.88 -3.76 7.85
CA GLY A 96 -2.18 -3.88 7.23
C GLY A 96 -2.18 -4.86 6.07
N TYR A 97 -3.36 -5.07 5.50
CA TYR A 97 -3.59 -6.00 4.40
C TYR A 97 -4.10 -5.24 3.18
N VAL A 98 -3.66 -5.69 2.01
CA VAL A 98 -4.05 -5.11 0.71
C VAL A 98 -4.63 -6.23 -0.13
N PHE A 99 -5.85 -6.07 -0.62
CA PHE A 99 -6.49 -7.07 -1.48
C PHE A 99 -7.40 -6.49 -2.55
N TYR A 100 -7.50 -7.21 -3.67
CA TYR A 100 -8.34 -6.88 -4.81
C TYR A 100 -8.63 -8.13 -5.64
N ASN A 101 -9.64 -8.06 -6.51
CA ASN A 101 -9.98 -9.19 -7.37
C ASN A 101 -8.86 -9.50 -8.38
N GLY A 102 -8.48 -10.77 -8.49
CA GLY A 102 -7.36 -11.21 -9.34
C GLY A 102 -5.98 -11.00 -8.72
N GLN A 103 -5.88 -10.66 -7.42
CA GLN A 103 -4.61 -10.70 -6.72
C GLN A 103 -4.16 -12.16 -6.50
N PRO A 104 -2.92 -12.53 -6.87
CA PRO A 104 -2.38 -13.85 -6.62
C PRO A 104 -2.42 -14.20 -5.14
N LYS A 105 -2.79 -15.45 -4.84
CA LYS A 105 -2.83 -15.99 -3.47
C LYS A 105 -1.44 -16.45 -3.04
N GLU A 106 -0.54 -15.50 -2.94
CA GLU A 106 0.85 -15.75 -2.56
C GLU A 106 1.01 -15.88 -1.04
N CYS A 107 2.01 -16.67 -0.64
CA CYS A 107 2.56 -16.66 0.70
C CYS A 107 2.94 -15.23 1.09
N ARG A 108 2.26 -14.64 2.08
CA ARG A 108 2.53 -13.27 2.51
C ARG A 108 3.92 -13.05 3.14
N LYS A 109 4.65 -14.13 3.46
CA LYS A 109 6.04 -14.04 3.91
C LYS A 109 6.97 -13.94 2.69
N PHE A 110 6.89 -14.91 1.79
CA PHE A 110 7.89 -15.17 0.74
C PHE A 110 7.45 -14.83 -0.70
N GLY A 111 6.15 -14.69 -0.96
CA GLY A 111 5.61 -14.46 -2.31
C GLY A 111 5.41 -15.72 -3.14
N SER A 112 5.64 -16.92 -2.59
CA SER A 112 5.43 -18.20 -3.31
C SER A 112 3.94 -18.48 -3.50
N LEU A 113 3.59 -19.05 -4.64
CA LEU A 113 2.23 -19.53 -4.96
C LEU A 113 1.97 -20.96 -4.45
N ASP A 114 3.00 -21.65 -3.95
CA ASP A 114 2.94 -23.07 -3.60
C ASP A 114 2.35 -23.31 -2.21
N HIS A 115 2.47 -22.32 -1.32
CA HIS A 115 2.03 -22.44 0.07
C HIS A 115 1.49 -21.12 0.61
N ILE A 116 0.73 -21.19 1.70
CA ILE A 116 0.28 -20.01 2.45
C ILE A 116 1.26 -19.66 3.58
N ALA A 117 1.19 -18.44 4.09
CA ALA A 117 2.08 -17.95 5.14
C ALA A 117 2.11 -18.85 6.42
N ALA A 118 1.02 -19.54 6.72
CA ALA A 118 0.93 -20.46 7.86
C ALA A 118 1.83 -21.71 7.69
N ASN A 119 2.05 -22.14 6.45
CA ASN A 119 2.90 -23.28 6.09
C ASN A 119 4.27 -22.83 5.56
N CYS A 120 4.63 -21.56 5.78
CA CYS A 120 5.90 -21.01 5.32
C CYS A 120 6.96 -21.17 6.42
N GLU A 121 7.89 -22.08 6.17
CA GLU A 121 9.04 -22.39 7.03
C GLU A 121 10.26 -21.50 6.75
N LEU A 122 10.22 -20.69 5.67
CA LEU A 122 11.31 -19.80 5.31
C LEU A 122 11.34 -18.56 6.22
N GLU A 123 12.48 -18.36 6.89
CA GLU A 123 12.83 -17.09 7.48
C GLU A 123 13.57 -16.23 6.45
N ILE A 124 13.02 -15.06 6.14
CA ILE A 124 13.61 -14.13 5.17
C ILE A 124 13.77 -12.75 5.78
N CYS A 125 14.72 -11.99 5.25
CA CYS A 125 14.87 -10.59 5.57
C CYS A 125 13.62 -9.81 5.17
N ARG A 126 12.92 -9.24 6.15
CA ARG A 126 11.70 -8.44 5.89
C ARG A 126 11.97 -7.13 5.16
N HIS A 127 13.22 -6.67 5.13
CA HIS A 127 13.63 -5.42 4.48
C HIS A 127 13.97 -5.62 3.00
N CYS A 128 14.76 -6.64 2.66
CA CYS A 128 15.26 -6.88 1.29
C CYS A 128 14.73 -8.17 0.65
N LYS A 129 13.92 -8.94 1.37
CA LYS A 129 13.35 -10.24 0.94
C LYS A 129 14.39 -11.34 0.65
N SER A 130 15.65 -11.13 1.02
CA SER A 130 16.70 -12.15 0.93
C SER A 130 16.45 -13.32 1.90
N LYS A 131 16.77 -14.52 1.44
CA LYS A 131 16.78 -15.77 2.24
C LYS A 131 18.12 -16.01 2.96
N GLU A 132 19.16 -15.25 2.61
CA GLU A 132 20.52 -15.48 3.12
C GLU A 132 20.72 -14.95 4.54
N HIS A 133 19.85 -14.04 5.01
CA HIS A 133 19.97 -13.43 6.33
C HIS A 133 18.62 -13.00 6.91
N GLY A 134 18.57 -12.87 8.24
CA GLY A 134 17.44 -12.28 8.94
C GLY A 134 17.43 -10.76 8.87
N SER A 135 16.29 -10.13 9.19
CA SER A 135 16.15 -8.65 9.19
C SER A 135 17.18 -7.89 10.02
N LYS A 136 17.79 -8.53 11.03
CA LYS A 136 18.79 -7.92 11.91
C LYS A 136 20.16 -7.78 11.25
N ASP A 137 20.50 -8.71 10.36
CA ASP A 137 21.81 -8.80 9.71
C ASP A 137 21.80 -8.19 8.30
N CYS A 138 20.69 -7.54 7.93
CA CYS A 138 20.52 -6.87 6.65
C CYS A 138 21.40 -5.62 6.56
N GLN A 139 22.39 -5.68 5.68
CA GLN A 139 23.32 -4.57 5.41
C GLN A 139 22.77 -3.55 4.39
N LEU A 140 21.65 -3.85 3.72
CA LEU A 140 21.06 -2.89 2.79
C LEU A 140 20.49 -1.66 3.52
N PRO A 141 20.62 -0.46 2.93
CA PRO A 141 20.02 0.75 3.46
C PRO A 141 18.52 0.57 3.72
N LYS A 142 18.10 0.87 4.94
CA LYS A 142 16.71 0.78 5.35
C LYS A 142 15.94 1.98 4.81
N LYS A 143 15.16 1.74 3.76
CA LYS A 143 14.30 2.73 3.10
C LYS A 143 13.09 3.11 3.97
N CYS A 144 12.60 4.33 3.80
CA CYS A 144 11.30 4.76 4.32
C CYS A 144 10.20 3.86 3.75
N ASN A 145 9.45 3.19 4.62
CA ASN A 145 8.40 2.29 4.16
C ASN A 145 7.10 2.99 3.75
N LEU A 146 7.05 4.33 3.75
CA LEU A 146 5.94 5.12 3.18
C LEU A 146 6.23 5.59 1.75
N CYS A 147 7.39 6.24 1.52
CA CYS A 147 7.72 6.88 0.25
C CYS A 147 8.91 6.25 -0.49
N GLY A 148 9.59 5.26 0.12
CA GLY A 148 10.71 4.54 -0.51
C GLY A 148 12.07 5.26 -0.46
N ALA A 149 12.15 6.49 0.06
CA ALA A 149 13.41 7.23 0.16
C ALA A 149 14.40 6.59 1.14
N GLU A 150 15.70 6.67 0.86
CA GLU A 150 16.75 6.13 1.73
C GLU A 150 17.24 7.13 2.80
N SER A 151 16.88 8.42 2.65
CA SER A 151 17.37 9.52 3.49
C SER A 151 16.74 9.58 4.88
N HIS A 152 15.59 8.95 5.09
CA HIS A 152 14.84 9.02 6.35
C HIS A 152 14.07 7.74 6.64
N ARG A 153 13.59 7.62 7.88
CA ARG A 153 12.66 6.58 8.29
C ARG A 153 11.23 7.10 8.24
N PHE A 154 10.27 6.18 8.25
CA PHE A 154 8.84 6.53 8.28
C PHE A 154 8.45 7.55 9.35
N ARG A 155 9.06 7.46 10.53
CA ARG A 155 8.88 8.42 11.63
C ARG A 155 9.12 9.87 11.21
N ASP A 156 10.14 10.07 10.37
CA ASP A 156 10.65 11.38 9.98
C ASP A 156 10.29 11.69 8.52
N CYS A 157 9.28 11.01 7.97
CA CYS A 157 8.88 11.17 6.58
C CYS A 157 8.09 12.47 6.38
N PRO A 158 8.51 13.36 5.47
CA PRO A 158 7.81 14.62 5.22
C PRO A 158 6.44 14.43 4.55
N HIS A 159 6.20 13.26 3.95
CA HIS A 159 4.91 12.91 3.35
C HIS A 159 3.92 12.32 4.35
N SER A 160 4.39 11.95 5.55
CA SER A 160 3.54 11.32 6.57
C SER A 160 2.54 12.32 7.15
N GLN A 161 1.26 12.00 7.06
CA GLN A 161 0.15 12.75 7.67
C GLN A 161 -0.15 12.33 9.11
N ARG A 162 0.77 11.59 9.74
CA ARG A 162 0.67 11.25 11.16
C ARG A 162 0.57 12.54 11.99
N VAL A 163 -0.37 12.55 12.92
CA VAL A 163 -0.31 13.49 14.04
C VAL A 163 0.95 13.17 14.84
N ALA A 164 1.81 14.17 15.06
CA ALA A 164 2.95 14.02 15.94
C ALA A 164 2.44 13.52 17.29
N GLU A 165 3.14 12.55 17.90
CA GLU A 165 2.89 12.23 19.29
C GLU A 165 3.21 13.49 20.09
N VAL A 166 2.18 14.18 20.60
CA VAL A 166 2.38 15.19 21.63
C VAL A 166 3.00 14.43 22.78
N SER A 167 4.27 14.72 23.06
CA SER A 167 4.94 14.16 24.23
C SER A 167 4.16 14.65 25.45
N ILE A 168 3.56 13.72 26.21
CA ILE A 168 2.89 14.00 27.49
C ILE A 168 3.96 14.34 28.57
N SER A 169 4.98 15.10 28.21
CA SER A 169 5.96 15.69 29.12
C SER A 169 5.59 17.14 29.46
N THR A 170 4.57 17.71 28.79
CA THR A 170 4.14 19.10 28.99
C THR A 170 2.79 19.23 29.70
N LEU A 171 2.14 18.11 30.07
CA LEU A 171 0.87 18.10 30.80
C LEU A 171 1.09 17.57 32.23
N SER A 172 1.73 18.36 33.08
CA SER A 172 1.59 18.24 34.55
C SER A 172 2.23 19.41 35.28
N LYS A 173 1.61 20.60 35.24
CA LYS A 173 1.73 21.62 36.31
C LYS A 173 0.50 22.54 36.31
N GLU A 174 -0.70 21.98 36.45
CA GLU A 174 -1.73 22.69 37.21
C GLU A 174 -1.81 21.97 38.54
N GLU A 175 -1.27 22.60 39.59
CA GLU A 175 -1.41 22.14 40.96
C GLU A 175 -2.89 22.24 41.33
N LEU A 176 -3.52 21.11 41.66
CA LEU A 176 -4.82 21.12 42.33
C LEU A 176 -4.68 21.92 43.64
N PRO A 177 -5.58 22.86 43.96
CA PRO A 177 -5.56 23.52 45.25
C PRO A 177 -5.80 22.48 46.37
N PRO A 178 -5.13 22.61 47.53
CA PRO A 178 -5.22 21.64 48.61
C PRO A 178 -6.65 21.55 49.17
N LEU A 179 -7.11 20.32 49.43
CA LEU A 179 -8.43 19.96 49.96
C LEU A 179 -8.65 20.34 51.44
N SER A 180 -7.95 21.34 51.97
CA SER A 180 -8.03 21.74 53.38
C SER A 180 -8.93 22.96 53.64
N ARG A 181 -9.87 23.29 52.75
CA ARG A 181 -10.87 24.36 52.95
C ARG A 181 -12.32 23.96 52.70
N ILE A 182 -12.68 22.69 52.93
CA ILE A 182 -14.08 22.21 52.83
C ILE A 182 -14.67 21.83 54.22
N VAL A 183 -13.94 22.04 55.31
CA VAL A 183 -14.52 21.94 56.67
C VAL A 183 -14.08 23.13 57.52
N ASP A 184 -14.89 24.20 57.45
CA ASP A 184 -15.49 24.94 58.59
C ASP A 184 -16.33 26.11 58.06
#